data_AF-A0A0G1R4A0-F1
#
_entry.id   AF-A0A0G1R4A0-F1
#
_cell.length_a   1.000
_cell.length_b   1.000
_cell.length_c   1.000
_cell.angle_alpha   90.00
_cell.angle_beta   90.00
_cell.angle_gamma   90.00
#
_symmetry.space_group_name_H-M   'P 1'
#
loop_
_entity.id
_entity.type
_entity.pdbx_description
1 polymer ?
#
loop_
_entity_poly.entity_id
_entity_poly.type
_entity_poly.pdbx_seq_one_letter_code
_entity_poly.pdbx_strand_id
1 'polypeptide(L)'
;MTEKAPINQEREDKSRVRTEQEYVDMCVQYALSIGWVKEAQKDFLIEKYLKPIHRKYLEIIEELRKEKVPEDDLAKTVLRMNNCLESTRRIGSTDPENIIRSIEDARKSVMGRREKEKAYRSRPDDCKKRRNFLENFSLPQSETCE
;
A
#
# COMPACT_ATOMS: atom_id res chain seq x y z
N MET A 1 -3.77 -40.67 12.64
CA MET A 1 -4.52 -39.42 12.46
C MET A 1 -3.49 -38.35 12.16
N THR A 2 -3.43 -37.86 10.92
CA THR A 2 -2.38 -36.93 10.49
C THR A 2 -2.88 -35.51 10.73
N GLU A 3 -2.37 -34.88 11.78
CA GLU A 3 -2.57 -33.47 12.08
C GLU A 3 -2.09 -32.63 10.90
N LYS A 4 -3.01 -31.96 10.19
CA LYS A 4 -2.65 -30.95 9.21
C LYS A 4 -2.25 -29.69 9.97
N ALA A 5 -0.97 -29.33 9.90
CA ALA A 5 -0.48 -28.05 10.38
C ALA A 5 -1.32 -26.90 9.79
N PRO A 6 -1.61 -25.83 10.55
CA PRO A 6 -2.33 -24.67 10.03
C PRO A 6 -1.44 -23.94 9.03
N ILE A 7 -1.70 -24.15 7.74
CA ILE A 7 -1.13 -23.39 6.64
C ILE A 7 -2.06 -22.19 6.42
N ASN A 8 -1.52 -20.96 6.49
CA ASN A 8 -2.13 -19.68 6.08
C ASN A 8 -2.78 -18.79 7.15
N GLN A 9 -2.00 -18.24 8.08
CA GLN A 9 -2.41 -16.96 8.72
C GLN A 9 -1.26 -16.00 9.02
N GLU A 10 -0.02 -16.47 9.24
CA GLU A 10 1.09 -15.59 9.64
C GLU A 10 1.87 -14.92 8.49
N ARG A 11 1.54 -15.18 7.22
CA ARG A 11 2.29 -14.61 6.07
C ARG A 11 1.71 -13.33 5.50
N GLU A 12 0.50 -12.93 5.86
CA GLU A 12 -0.17 -11.77 5.23
C GLU A 12 0.21 -10.41 5.86
N ASP A 13 0.78 -10.40 7.07
CA ASP A 13 0.98 -9.15 7.83
C ASP A 13 2.33 -8.46 7.62
N LYS A 14 3.24 -9.00 6.81
CA LYS A 14 4.58 -8.42 6.64
C LYS A 14 4.99 -8.44 5.18
N SER A 15 4.87 -7.29 4.52
CA SER A 15 5.58 -7.11 3.27
C SER A 15 7.10 -7.27 3.47
N ARG A 16 7.73 -7.96 2.53
CA ARG A 16 9.17 -8.17 2.42
C ARG A 16 9.91 -6.95 1.87
N VAL A 17 9.20 -5.98 1.29
CA VAL A 17 9.81 -4.78 0.71
C VAL A 17 9.82 -3.67 1.75
N ARG A 18 11.00 -3.33 2.27
CA ARG A 18 11.21 -2.20 3.20
C ARG A 18 12.17 -1.16 2.62
N THR A 19 13.01 -1.55 1.68
CA THR A 19 14.04 -0.71 1.06
C THR A 19 13.99 -0.80 -0.46
N GLU A 20 14.63 0.15 -1.13
CA GLU A 20 14.82 0.10 -2.60
C GLU A 20 15.60 -1.13 -3.02
N GLN A 21 16.67 -1.46 -2.29
CA GLN A 21 17.52 -2.59 -2.60
C GLN A 21 16.77 -3.92 -2.53
N GLU A 22 15.96 -4.15 -1.48
CA GLU A 22 15.15 -5.37 -1.36
C GLU A 22 14.13 -5.50 -2.50
N TYR A 23 13.51 -4.38 -2.89
CA TYR A 23 12.58 -4.35 -4.03
C TYR A 23 13.29 -4.70 -5.34
N VAL A 24 14.41 -4.04 -5.62
CA VAL A 24 15.20 -4.24 -6.83
C VAL A 24 15.73 -5.67 -6.90
N ASP A 25 16.33 -6.17 -5.82
CA ASP A 25 16.89 -7.52 -5.78
C ASP A 25 15.82 -8.57 -5.99
N MET A 26 14.68 -8.45 -5.32
CA MET A 26 13.54 -9.37 -5.50
C MET A 26 13.08 -9.43 -6.96
N CYS A 27 12.93 -8.27 -7.61
CA CYS A 27 12.47 -8.18 -9.00
C CYS A 27 13.52 -8.72 -9.98
N VAL A 28 14.78 -8.30 -9.84
CA VAL A 28 15.89 -8.72 -10.70
C VAL A 28 16.17 -10.21 -10.57
N GLN A 29 16.28 -10.73 -9.35
CA GLN A 29 16.53 -12.16 -9.12
C GLN A 29 15.44 -13.01 -9.77
N TYR A 30 14.17 -12.61 -9.63
CA TYR A 30 13.08 -13.33 -10.25
C TYR A 30 13.17 -13.27 -11.78
N ALA A 31 13.36 -12.09 -12.36
CA ALA A 31 13.44 -11.90 -13.81
C ALA A 31 14.59 -12.69 -14.46
N LEU A 32 15.74 -12.75 -13.79
CA LEU A 32 16.88 -13.57 -14.23
C LEU A 32 16.56 -15.07 -14.09
N SER A 33 15.95 -15.50 -12.98
CA SER A 33 15.67 -16.91 -12.71
C SER A 33 14.72 -17.56 -13.72
N ILE A 34 13.80 -16.77 -14.29
CA ILE A 34 12.82 -17.22 -15.28
C ILE A 34 13.25 -16.92 -16.72
N GLY A 35 14.42 -16.30 -16.93
CA GLY A 35 14.94 -15.97 -18.25
C GLY A 35 14.22 -14.84 -18.98
N TRP A 36 13.46 -13.99 -18.28
CA TRP A 36 12.78 -12.83 -18.90
C TRP A 36 13.73 -11.70 -19.27
N VAL A 37 14.83 -11.57 -18.54
CA VAL A 37 15.83 -10.52 -18.75
C VAL A 37 17.18 -11.20 -18.77
N LYS A 38 18.04 -10.82 -19.72
CA LYS A 38 19.45 -11.25 -19.73
C LYS A 38 20.26 -10.38 -18.78
N GLU A 39 21.40 -10.87 -18.31
CA GLU A 39 22.28 -10.13 -17.39
C GLU A 39 22.66 -8.74 -17.93
N ALA A 40 22.92 -8.62 -19.24
CA ALA A 40 23.21 -7.35 -19.91
C ALA A 40 22.03 -6.34 -19.93
N GLN A 41 20.80 -6.79 -19.66
CA GLN A 41 19.59 -5.97 -19.63
C GLN A 41 19.18 -5.60 -18.19
N LYS A 42 19.91 -6.08 -17.18
CA LYS A 42 19.62 -5.83 -15.75
C LYS A 42 19.59 -4.33 -15.44
N ASP A 43 20.61 -3.60 -15.86
CA ASP A 43 20.71 -2.16 -15.54
C ASP A 43 19.58 -1.37 -16.18
N PHE A 44 19.18 -1.75 -17.40
CA PHE A 44 18.01 -1.16 -18.05
C PHE A 44 16.73 -1.41 -17.26
N LEU A 45 16.48 -2.66 -16.82
CA LEU A 45 15.34 -3.00 -15.98
C LEU A 45 15.35 -2.19 -14.68
N ILE A 46 16.50 -2.07 -14.03
CA ILE A 46 16.62 -1.32 -12.76
C ILE A 46 16.31 0.16 -12.98
N GLU A 47 17.03 0.81 -13.90
CA GLU A 47 17.00 2.27 -14.07
C GLU A 47 15.73 2.76 -14.74
N LYS A 48 15.20 2.02 -15.73
CA LYS A 48 14.06 2.46 -16.53
C LYS A 48 12.72 1.95 -16.02
N TYR A 49 12.72 0.89 -15.21
CA TYR A 49 11.48 0.24 -14.77
C TYR A 49 11.31 0.28 -13.26
N LEU A 50 12.23 -0.33 -12.51
CA LEU A 50 12.05 -0.54 -11.07
C LEU A 50 12.23 0.75 -10.26
N LYS A 51 13.31 1.50 -10.50
CA LYS A 51 13.58 2.75 -9.77
C LYS A 51 12.48 3.80 -9.94
N PRO A 52 11.91 4.04 -11.14
CA PRO A 52 10.77 4.95 -11.29
C PRO A 52 9.55 4.56 -10.45
N ILE A 53 9.20 3.27 -10.38
CA ILE A 53 8.08 2.77 -9.56
C ILE A 53 8.36 3.05 -8.08
N HIS A 54 9.55 2.72 -7.60
CA HIS A 54 9.94 2.97 -6.20
C HIS A 54 9.93 4.46 -5.86
N ARG A 55 10.47 5.31 -6.74
CA ARG A 55 10.46 6.76 -6.56
C ARG A 55 9.03 7.28 -6.38
N LYS A 56 8.07 6.81 -7.18
CA LYS A 56 6.67 7.22 -7.06
C LYS A 56 6.05 6.74 -5.74
N TYR A 57 6.41 5.54 -5.31
CA TYR A 57 6.03 5.02 -3.98
C TYR A 57 6.51 5.94 -2.84
N LEU A 58 7.77 6.37 -2.86
CA LEU A 58 8.31 7.29 -1.84
C LEU A 58 7.65 8.68 -1.90
N GLU A 59 7.44 9.21 -3.10
CA GLU A 59 6.75 10.48 -3.33
C GLU A 59 5.37 10.49 -2.66
N ILE A 60 4.59 9.43 -2.83
CA ILE A 60 3.26 9.30 -2.21
C ILE A 60 3.34 9.21 -0.68
N ILE A 61 4.32 8.51 -0.13
CA ILE A 61 4.52 8.46 1.32
C ILE A 61 4.83 9.86 1.88
N GLU A 62 5.70 10.61 1.21
CA GLU A 62 6.01 11.98 1.61
C GLU A 62 4.80 12.90 1.51
N GLU A 63 3.99 12.79 0.46
CA GLU A 63 2.75 13.55 0.33
C GLU A 63 1.77 13.26 1.46
N LEU A 64 1.52 11.98 1.76
CA LEU A 64 0.61 11.59 2.85
C LEU A 64 1.11 12.11 4.21
N ARG A 65 2.43 12.11 4.44
CA ARG A 65 3.04 12.72 5.63
C ARG A 65 2.83 14.24 5.67
N LYS A 66 3.06 14.94 4.55
CA LYS A 66 2.82 16.40 4.43
C LYS A 66 1.35 16.77 4.68
N GLU A 67 0.43 15.91 4.24
CA GLU A 67 -1.02 16.05 4.45
C GLU A 67 -1.49 15.63 5.86
N LYS A 68 -0.55 15.30 6.75
CA LYS A 68 -0.79 14.89 8.14
C LYS A 68 -1.82 13.76 8.23
N VAL A 69 -1.66 12.74 7.39
CA VAL A 69 -2.44 11.50 7.51
C VAL A 69 -2.11 10.82 8.84
N PRO A 70 -3.10 10.34 9.61
CA PRO A 70 -2.84 9.62 10.86
C PRO A 70 -1.90 8.43 10.64
N GLU A 71 -1.02 8.15 11.60
CA GLU A 71 -0.01 7.08 11.47
C GLU A 71 -0.62 5.70 11.19
N ASP A 72 -1.77 5.38 11.79
CA ASP A 72 -2.46 4.11 11.54
C ASP A 72 -2.94 3.97 10.08
N ASP A 73 -3.46 5.06 9.51
CA ASP A 73 -3.88 5.07 8.10
C ASP A 73 -2.67 5.09 7.17
N LEU A 74 -1.61 5.80 7.53
CA LEU A 74 -0.35 5.79 6.79
C LEU A 74 0.24 4.37 6.75
N ALA A 75 0.30 3.68 7.88
CA ALA A 75 0.81 2.31 7.98
C ALA A 75 0.00 1.33 7.10
N LYS A 76 -1.33 1.40 7.15
CA LYS A 76 -2.21 0.59 6.27
C LYS A 76 -1.98 0.88 4.80
N THR A 77 -1.76 2.14 4.45
CA THR A 77 -1.52 2.57 3.06
C THR A 77 -0.15 2.10 2.58
N VAL A 78 0.88 2.27 3.39
CA VAL A 78 2.24 1.79 3.12
C VAL A 78 2.23 0.28 2.92
N LEU A 79 1.56 -0.48 3.79
CA LEU A 79 1.44 -1.93 3.64
C LEU A 79 0.78 -2.31 2.30
N ARG A 80 -0.32 -1.64 1.94
CA ARG A 80 -1.01 -1.87 0.66
C ARG A 80 -0.09 -1.57 -0.53
N MET A 81 0.64 -0.46 -0.48
CA MET A 81 1.59 -0.10 -1.55
C MET A 81 2.77 -1.07 -1.62
N ASN A 82 3.28 -1.56 -0.48
CA ASN A 82 4.34 -2.57 -0.48
C ASN A 82 3.88 -3.88 -1.13
N ASN A 83 2.62 -4.27 -0.95
CA ASN A 83 2.02 -5.41 -1.65
C ASN A 83 1.94 -5.18 -3.17
N CYS A 84 1.74 -3.93 -3.62
CA CYS A 84 1.84 -3.57 -5.04
C CYS A 84 3.28 -3.74 -5.54
N LEU A 85 4.28 -3.30 -4.77
CA LEU A 85 5.70 -3.51 -5.10
C LEU A 85 6.03 -5.01 -5.21
N GLU A 86 5.58 -5.84 -4.28
CA GLU A 86 5.76 -7.29 -4.35
C GLU A 86 5.11 -7.94 -5.57
N SER A 87 3.93 -7.46 -5.96
CA SER A 87 3.25 -7.92 -7.17
C SER A 87 4.08 -7.63 -8.43
N THR A 88 4.85 -6.54 -8.40
CA THR A 88 5.80 -6.18 -9.47
C THR A 88 6.89 -7.23 -9.69
N ARG A 89 7.12 -8.15 -8.74
CA ARG A 89 8.05 -9.27 -8.94
C ARG A 89 7.71 -10.07 -10.21
N ARG A 90 6.43 -10.19 -10.58
CA ARG A 90 6.00 -10.86 -11.81
C ARG A 90 6.02 -9.91 -13.02
N ILE A 91 7.17 -9.25 -13.23
CA ILE A 91 7.45 -8.15 -14.17
C ILE A 91 6.74 -8.25 -15.55
N GLY A 92 7.01 -9.27 -16.35
CA GLY A 92 6.40 -9.55 -17.67
C GLY A 92 4.92 -9.94 -17.68
N SER A 93 4.21 -9.91 -16.55
CA SER A 93 2.74 -9.98 -16.52
C SER A 93 2.09 -8.69 -16.00
N THR A 94 2.88 -7.65 -15.69
CA THR A 94 2.34 -6.44 -15.10
C THR A 94 3.12 -5.22 -15.56
N ASP A 95 2.52 -4.50 -16.50
CA ASP A 95 2.95 -3.19 -16.99
C ASP A 95 3.24 -2.20 -15.82
N PRO A 96 4.32 -1.39 -15.93
CA PRO A 96 4.78 -0.53 -14.84
C PRO A 96 3.80 0.61 -14.55
N GLU A 97 3.13 1.15 -15.56
CA GLU A 97 2.06 2.14 -15.39
C GLU A 97 0.89 1.57 -14.58
N ASN A 98 0.57 0.27 -14.72
CA ASN A 98 -0.45 -0.37 -13.90
C ASN A 98 -0.04 -0.47 -12.42
N ILE A 99 1.24 -0.72 -12.13
CA ILE A 99 1.75 -0.71 -10.75
C ILE A 99 1.69 0.70 -10.18
N ILE A 100 2.17 1.70 -10.92
CA ILE A 100 2.11 3.11 -10.52
C ILE A 100 0.67 3.53 -10.22
N ARG A 101 -0.28 3.21 -11.11
CA ARG A 101 -1.70 3.48 -10.89
C ARG A 101 -2.21 2.81 -9.62
N SER A 102 -1.79 1.58 -9.33
CA SER A 102 -2.20 0.86 -8.11
C SER A 102 -1.67 1.54 -6.83
N ILE A 103 -0.45 2.08 -6.88
CA ILE A 103 0.14 2.87 -5.80
C ILE A 103 -0.64 4.19 -5.62
N GLU A 104 -0.98 4.88 -6.72
CA GLU A 104 -1.79 6.10 -6.69
C GLU A 104 -3.22 5.87 -6.19
N ASP A 105 -3.82 4.74 -6.51
CA ASP A 105 -5.17 4.39 -6.05
C ASP A 105 -5.19 4.11 -4.54
N ALA A 106 -4.10 3.59 -3.96
CA ALA A 106 -3.94 3.49 -2.52
C ALA A 106 -4.00 4.86 -1.83
N ARG A 107 -3.33 5.87 -2.42
CA ARG A 107 -3.39 7.27 -1.97
C ARG A 107 -4.81 7.84 -2.07
N LYS A 108 -5.45 7.74 -3.24
CA LYS A 108 -6.83 8.25 -3.47
C LYS A 108 -7.81 7.64 -2.48
N SER A 109 -7.66 6.36 -2.17
CA SER A 109 -8.52 5.65 -1.22
C SER A 109 -8.47 6.26 0.18
N VAL A 110 -7.30 6.66 0.66
CA VAL A 110 -7.13 7.26 1.99
C VAL A 110 -7.67 8.68 2.01
N MET A 111 -7.36 9.47 0.98
CA MET A 111 -7.84 10.84 0.89
C MET A 111 -9.36 10.91 0.73
N GLY A 112 -9.95 10.04 -0.07
CA GLY A 112 -11.41 9.93 -0.20
C GLY A 112 -12.10 9.51 1.10
N ARG A 113 -11.46 8.69 1.96
CA ARG A 113 -11.98 8.38 3.30
C ARG A 113 -11.98 9.63 4.19
N ARG A 114 -10.90 10.41 4.18
CA ARG A 114 -10.77 11.64 4.98
C ARG A 114 -11.74 12.73 4.56
N GLU A 115 -11.94 12.92 3.26
CA GLU A 115 -12.92 13.90 2.75
C GLU A 115 -14.34 13.54 3.17
N LYS A 116 -14.71 12.26 3.08
CA LYS A 116 -16.01 11.76 3.56
C LYS A 116 -16.16 11.96 5.06
N GLU A 117 -15.12 11.71 5.85
CA GLU A 117 -15.14 11.91 7.30
C GLU A 117 -15.28 13.39 7.68
N LYS A 118 -14.51 14.27 7.04
CA LYS A 118 -14.62 15.74 7.22
C LYS A 118 -16.04 16.23 6.87
N ALA A 119 -16.54 15.84 5.70
CA ALA A 119 -17.89 16.20 5.25
C ALA A 119 -18.97 15.68 6.21
N TYR A 120 -18.76 14.53 6.84
CA TYR A 120 -19.68 13.97 7.81
C TYR A 120 -19.63 14.72 9.15
N ARG A 121 -18.45 15.08 9.66
CA ARG A 121 -18.27 15.87 10.88
C ARG A 121 -18.83 17.30 10.74
N SER A 122 -18.82 17.86 9.54
CA SER A 122 -19.34 19.21 9.26
C SER A 122 -20.85 19.28 9.00
N ARG A 123 -21.57 18.15 8.96
CA ARG A 123 -23.04 18.15 8.77
C ARG A 123 -23.75 18.54 10.07
N PRO A 124 -24.68 19.52 10.06
CA PRO A 124 -25.56 19.77 11.19
C PRO A 124 -26.50 18.57 11.37
N ASP A 125 -26.41 17.94 12.54
CA ASP A 125 -27.29 16.96 13.19
C ASP A 125 -27.48 15.55 12.59
N ASP A 126 -26.99 14.57 13.36
CA ASP A 126 -27.81 13.71 14.23
C ASP A 126 -26.83 12.82 15.05
N CYS A 127 -26.60 13.13 16.34
CA CYS A 127 -25.61 12.45 17.19
C CYS A 127 -25.76 10.91 17.20
N LYS A 128 -26.98 10.42 16.96
CA LYS A 128 -27.30 8.98 16.88
C LYS A 128 -26.72 8.30 15.63
N LYS A 129 -26.70 8.98 14.48
CA LYS A 129 -26.04 8.46 13.26
C LYS A 129 -24.53 8.51 13.40
N ARG A 130 -23.99 9.55 14.06
CA ARG A 130 -22.54 9.70 14.30
C ARG A 130 -22.01 8.56 15.17
N ARG A 131 -22.71 8.20 16.25
CA ARG A 131 -22.35 7.08 17.13
C ARG A 131 -22.34 5.73 16.39
N ASN A 132 -23.39 5.42 15.63
CA ASN A 132 -23.47 4.17 14.84
C ASN A 132 -22.36 4.05 13.78
N PHE A 133 -21.91 5.15 13.17
CA PHE A 133 -20.80 5.09 12.20
C PHE A 133 -19.44 4.89 12.88
N LEU A 134 -19.18 5.59 13.99
CA LEU A 134 -17.92 5.45 14.75
C LEU A 134 -17.77 4.05 15.37
N GLU A 135 -18.87 3.46 15.85
CA GLU A 135 -18.89 2.09 16.38
C GLU A 135 -18.58 1.03 15.31
N ASN A 136 -19.05 1.23 14.08
CA ASN A 136 -18.81 0.27 12.98
C ASN A 136 -17.40 0.37 12.35
N PHE A 137 -16.66 1.45 12.59
CA PHE A 137 -15.32 1.67 12.04
C PHE A 137 -14.18 1.56 13.06
N SER A 138 -14.48 1.13 14.30
CA SER A 138 -13.51 0.96 15.40
C SER A 138 -12.63 2.20 15.64
N LEU A 139 -13.20 3.40 15.49
CA LEU A 139 -12.50 4.64 15.80
C LEU A 139 -12.65 4.95 17.31
N PRO A 140 -11.59 5.41 17.99
CA PRO A 140 -11.65 5.71 19.43
C PRO A 140 -12.71 6.78 19.72
N GLN A 141 -13.57 6.52 20.72
CA GLN A 141 -14.70 7.34 21.15
C GLN A 141 -14.30 8.63 21.92
N SER A 142 -13.14 9.21 21.65
CA SER A 142 -12.81 10.52 22.21
C SER A 142 -13.51 11.60 21.39
N GLU A 143 -14.35 12.40 22.05
CA GLU A 143 -15.19 13.49 21.50
C GLU A 143 -16.62 13.07 21.12
N THR A 144 -17.35 12.45 22.05
CA THR A 144 -18.81 12.66 22.08
C THR A 144 -19.09 14.06 22.61
N CYS A 145 -19.78 14.84 21.80
CA CYS A 145 -20.22 16.23 22.00
C CYS A 145 -20.68 16.55 23.43
N GLU A 146 -20.23 17.71 23.94
CA GLU A 146 -20.95 18.47 24.98
C GLU A 146 -22.26 19.03 24.41
#